data_AF-A0A353FJH6-F1
#
_entry.id   AF-A0A353FJH6-F1
#
_cell.length_a   1.000
_cell.length_b   1.000
_cell.length_c   1.000
_cell.angle_alpha   90.00
_cell.angle_beta   90.00
_cell.angle_gamma   90.00
#
_symmetry.space_group_name_H-M   'P 1'
#
loop_
_entity.id
_entity.type
_entity.pdbx_description
1 polymer ?
#
loop_
_entity_poly.entity_id
_entity_poly.type
_entity_poly.pdbx_seq_one_letter_code
_entity_poly.pdbx_strand_id
1 'polypeptide(L)'
;MITSALILGATVFAQEPGRVPLQQKSRGLHGYIGFSSSQPKDRAMYGMGMGFYSAAWSLIDQPLKHFQIGLASGWILPDNRDNKDKPLAPEGTLARTWAERGPTWGSVFQTVEGGLGYWRGNRFRYGPPKFSMNATPQCYDYEVGSPGWSFFYDTEALPDDRLGIAQLSNRLLIPPDALPFEGKPRGKFFGYTYMALPFTDAIESKEGTAPVGDQAWTCFLSTANFKGPIAYYIPETWSKIADVFDYPFLHGRGLDSRPGLMGGGAMEINTVPQIVARDARGGIYSKIPKLSFPVDDNGQAVLVQDVISYSKEALYNDFLAWRKGGPAASGRFNMDGAFVAELSTRTPGFDQDGEPIEGVASTFDTHVFPDNTWGLVWKGGGHAPHGEFPQYYKHLEGKRVAISPDDVPKETGLLSAKFLLAEPGEPFTSPPTGSWKEPGAAAGPYSVTLGDSSKVTYSWYRFVDQPSFQQYDWNQEKREELQSFVEKIHRSWPIDRNYMPPPTTGELVTLDPALFVTPPEGLEVGYVPIVTLQESAGPL
;
A
#
# COMPACT_ATOMS: atom_id res chain seq x y z
N MET A 1 -11.58 55.99 -28.56
CA MET A 1 -10.83 54.76 -28.23
C MET A 1 -11.14 54.42 -26.78
N ILE A 2 -12.30 53.82 -26.54
CA ILE A 2 -12.51 52.39 -26.19
C ILE A 2 -11.81 52.02 -24.88
N THR A 3 -12.48 52.31 -23.77
CA THR A 3 -12.32 51.62 -22.50
C THR A 3 -13.41 50.54 -22.43
N SER A 4 -13.02 49.27 -22.59
CA SER A 4 -13.88 48.12 -22.32
C SER A 4 -13.58 47.62 -20.92
N ALA A 5 -14.51 47.81 -19.99
CA ALA A 5 -14.49 47.16 -18.69
C ALA A 5 -15.33 45.87 -18.78
N LEU A 6 -14.66 44.74 -18.63
CA LEU A 6 -15.28 43.41 -18.52
C LEU A 6 -15.95 43.32 -17.13
N ILE A 7 -17.26 43.16 -17.09
CA ILE A 7 -18.02 42.84 -15.87
C ILE A 7 -17.89 41.33 -15.64
N LEU A 8 -17.20 40.93 -14.57
CA LEU A 8 -17.28 39.56 -14.05
C LEU A 8 -18.70 39.34 -13.50
N GLY A 9 -19.47 38.49 -14.17
CA GLY A 9 -20.74 37.97 -13.65
C GLY A 9 -20.47 36.94 -12.56
N ALA A 10 -20.67 37.31 -11.30
CA ALA A 10 -20.78 36.35 -10.21
C ALA A 10 -22.17 35.70 -10.28
N THR A 11 -22.23 34.44 -10.71
CA THR A 11 -23.43 33.60 -10.53
C THR A 11 -23.59 33.29 -9.05
N VAL A 12 -24.42 34.08 -8.37
CA VAL A 12 -24.91 33.77 -7.02
C VAL A 12 -25.96 32.68 -7.15
N PHE A 13 -25.64 31.46 -6.72
CA PHE A 13 -26.68 30.46 -6.47
C PHE A 13 -27.50 30.94 -5.27
N ALA A 14 -28.78 31.24 -5.51
CA ALA A 14 -29.72 31.57 -4.44
C ALA A 14 -29.84 30.36 -3.48
N GLN A 15 -29.38 30.54 -2.25
CA GLN A 15 -29.62 29.62 -1.15
C GLN A 15 -31.07 29.82 -0.67
N GLU A 16 -31.88 28.77 -0.63
CA GLU A 16 -33.22 28.83 -0.03
C GLU A 16 -33.12 29.19 1.46
N PRO A 17 -33.86 30.21 1.94
CA PRO A 17 -33.80 30.61 3.34
C PRO A 17 -34.39 29.52 4.24
N GLY A 18 -33.61 29.06 5.23
CA GLY A 18 -34.05 28.16 6.30
C GLY A 18 -33.50 26.74 6.28
N ARG A 19 -32.72 26.35 5.26
CA ARG A 19 -32.08 25.02 5.23
C ARG A 19 -30.71 25.08 5.91
N VAL A 20 -30.54 24.36 7.02
CA VAL A 20 -29.22 24.17 7.65
C VAL A 20 -28.29 23.53 6.60
N PRO A 21 -27.07 24.06 6.37
CA PRO A 21 -26.13 23.46 5.42
C PRO A 21 -25.87 22.00 5.78
N LEU A 22 -25.97 21.12 4.78
CA LEU A 22 -25.63 19.71 4.94
C LEU A 22 -24.15 19.58 5.33
N GLN A 23 -23.87 19.02 6.50
CA GLN A 23 -22.51 18.87 7.00
C GLN A 23 -21.95 17.49 6.63
N GLN A 24 -20.76 17.48 6.04
CA GLN A 24 -19.98 16.25 5.81
C GLN A 24 -19.31 15.81 7.12
N LYS A 25 -19.40 14.51 7.43
CA LYS A 25 -18.67 13.82 8.50
C LYS A 25 -17.78 12.73 7.91
N SER A 26 -16.83 12.18 8.67
CA SER A 26 -15.82 11.22 8.16
C SER A 26 -16.06 9.74 8.52
N ARG A 27 -17.16 9.40 9.19
CA ARG A 27 -17.48 8.04 9.66
C ARG A 27 -18.64 7.39 8.88
N GLY A 28 -18.63 7.51 7.57
CA GLY A 28 -19.73 7.12 6.68
C GLY A 28 -19.78 5.63 6.35
N LEU A 29 -18.64 4.96 6.30
CA LEU A 29 -18.52 3.53 6.07
C LEU A 29 -17.19 3.06 6.66
N HIS A 30 -17.23 1.95 7.38
CA HIS A 30 -16.07 1.24 7.90
C HIS A 30 -16.31 -0.28 7.82
N GLY A 31 -15.25 -1.06 7.62
CA GLY A 31 -15.33 -2.52 7.52
C GLY A 31 -14.26 -3.13 6.63
N TYR A 32 -14.37 -4.43 6.38
CA TYR A 32 -13.44 -5.18 5.54
C TYR A 32 -14.19 -6.07 4.54
N ILE A 33 -13.75 -6.06 3.28
CA ILE A 33 -14.20 -6.98 2.24
C ILE A 33 -13.01 -7.88 1.91
N GLY A 34 -13.03 -9.15 2.31
CA GLY A 34 -11.83 -9.97 2.26
C GLY A 34 -12.02 -11.43 1.89
N PHE A 35 -10.89 -12.07 1.66
CA PHE A 35 -10.74 -13.49 1.40
C PHE A 35 -9.75 -14.10 2.40
N SER A 36 -9.85 -15.40 2.57
CA SER A 36 -8.88 -16.22 3.30
C SER A 36 -8.16 -17.12 2.31
N SER A 37 -6.88 -17.36 2.56
CA SER A 37 -6.06 -18.28 1.78
C SER A 37 -5.74 -19.53 2.60
N SER A 38 -5.87 -20.70 1.97
CA SER A 38 -5.36 -21.95 2.53
C SER A 38 -3.88 -21.81 2.87
N GLN A 39 -3.43 -22.60 3.84
CA GLN A 39 -2.05 -22.56 4.32
C GLN A 39 -1.35 -23.86 3.92
N PRO A 40 -0.06 -23.80 3.54
CA PRO A 40 0.72 -25.01 3.30
C PRO A 40 0.80 -25.82 4.60
N LYS A 41 0.92 -27.15 4.47
CA LYS A 41 1.08 -28.05 5.63
C LYS A 41 2.33 -27.68 6.43
N ASP A 42 3.43 -27.43 5.73
CA ASP A 42 4.66 -26.87 6.30
C ASP A 42 4.69 -25.36 6.10
N ARG A 43 4.16 -24.62 7.08
CA ARG A 43 4.12 -23.15 7.01
C ARG A 43 5.49 -22.50 7.14
N ALA A 44 6.43 -23.17 7.82
CA ALA A 44 7.78 -22.62 7.99
C ALA A 44 8.55 -22.65 6.65
N MET A 45 8.30 -23.67 5.83
CA MET A 45 8.92 -23.81 4.51
C MET A 45 8.52 -22.70 3.53
N TYR A 46 7.23 -22.32 3.46
CA TYR A 46 6.69 -21.40 2.46
C TYR A 46 6.51 -19.95 2.96
N GLY A 47 7.13 -19.59 4.08
CA GLY A 47 7.08 -18.23 4.62
C GLY A 47 8.16 -17.29 4.08
N MET A 48 8.80 -17.59 2.94
CA MET A 48 9.89 -16.78 2.40
C MET A 48 9.45 -15.77 1.36
N GLY A 49 8.23 -15.89 0.85
CA GLY A 49 7.62 -14.87 0.01
C GLY A 49 6.13 -15.05 -0.14
N MET A 50 5.42 -13.97 -0.46
CA MET A 50 3.99 -13.99 -0.77
C MET A 50 3.66 -12.96 -1.83
N GLY A 51 2.79 -13.35 -2.77
CA GLY A 51 2.28 -12.42 -3.75
C GLY A 51 1.01 -12.89 -4.43
N PHE A 52 0.42 -11.97 -5.18
CA PHE A 52 -0.82 -12.17 -5.93
C PHE A 52 -1.00 -11.04 -6.94
N TYR A 53 -2.03 -11.17 -7.77
CA TYR A 53 -2.52 -10.10 -8.63
C TYR A 53 -3.77 -9.48 -8.02
N SER A 54 -3.76 -8.16 -7.87
CA SER A 54 -4.89 -7.37 -7.36
C SER A 54 -5.43 -6.46 -8.45
N ALA A 55 -6.75 -6.37 -8.60
CA ALA A 55 -7.37 -5.49 -9.58
C ALA A 55 -7.12 -4.01 -9.20
N ALA A 56 -6.69 -3.21 -10.17
CA ALA A 56 -6.60 -1.76 -10.07
C ALA A 56 -7.78 -1.13 -10.80
N TRP A 57 -8.52 -0.26 -10.11
CA TRP A 57 -9.60 0.53 -10.71
C TRP A 57 -9.89 1.82 -9.94
N SER A 58 -10.52 2.79 -10.59
CA SER A 58 -11.09 3.95 -9.90
C SER A 58 -12.37 3.56 -9.14
N LEU A 59 -12.27 3.44 -7.81
CA LEU A 59 -13.40 3.18 -6.92
C LEU A 59 -14.33 4.40 -6.80
N ILE A 60 -13.76 5.60 -6.87
CA ILE A 60 -14.45 6.89 -6.80
C ILE A 60 -14.31 7.64 -8.13
N ASP A 61 -15.29 8.50 -8.42
CA ASP A 61 -15.35 9.30 -9.63
C ASP A 61 -14.48 10.57 -9.57
N GLN A 62 -14.28 11.10 -8.37
CA GLN A 62 -13.52 12.33 -8.10
C GLN A 62 -12.60 12.14 -6.88
N PRO A 63 -11.48 12.88 -6.76
CA PRO A 63 -10.60 12.78 -5.61
C PRO A 63 -11.27 13.39 -4.37
N LEU A 64 -11.78 12.54 -3.47
CA LEU A 64 -12.56 12.98 -2.31
C LEU A 64 -11.68 13.33 -1.10
N LYS A 65 -12.10 14.36 -0.35
CA LYS A 65 -11.55 14.70 0.96
C LYS A 65 -12.05 13.72 2.02
N HIS A 66 -11.20 13.40 2.99
CA HIS A 66 -11.50 12.45 4.08
C HIS A 66 -11.94 11.07 3.57
N PHE A 67 -11.24 10.55 2.56
CA PHE A 67 -11.50 9.25 1.96
C PHE A 67 -10.26 8.34 2.08
N GLN A 68 -10.42 7.16 2.65
CA GLN A 68 -9.40 6.14 2.78
C GLN A 68 -10.04 4.75 2.65
N ILE A 69 -9.66 4.07 1.56
CA ILE A 69 -9.95 2.65 1.33
C ILE A 69 -8.70 2.02 0.73
N GLY A 70 -8.16 0.99 1.39
CA GLY A 70 -7.23 0.06 0.76
C GLY A 70 -8.02 -0.85 -0.19
N LEU A 71 -7.54 -1.02 -1.42
CA LEU A 71 -8.04 -2.08 -2.30
C LEU A 71 -7.50 -3.42 -1.82
N ALA A 72 -7.76 -4.49 -2.57
CA ALA A 72 -7.43 -5.84 -2.11
C ALA A 72 -5.92 -5.98 -1.91
N SER A 73 -5.50 -6.08 -0.66
CA SER A 73 -4.12 -6.24 -0.24
C SER A 73 -3.98 -7.23 0.91
N GLY A 74 -2.78 -7.40 1.47
CA GLY A 74 -2.51 -8.36 2.53
C GLY A 74 -1.46 -7.85 3.52
N TRP A 75 -1.33 -8.58 4.63
CA TRP A 75 -0.35 -8.31 5.69
C TRP A 75 0.57 -9.50 5.84
N ILE A 76 1.88 -9.24 5.87
CA ILE A 76 2.90 -10.24 6.18
C ILE A 76 3.42 -9.95 7.58
N LEU A 77 3.24 -10.90 8.50
CA LEU A 77 3.69 -10.81 9.88
C LEU A 77 4.74 -11.88 10.18
N PRO A 78 5.72 -11.64 11.07
CA PRO A 78 6.70 -12.65 11.42
C PRO A 78 6.06 -13.81 12.20
N ASP A 79 6.42 -15.05 11.84
CA ASP A 79 5.91 -16.25 12.50
C ASP A 79 6.43 -16.38 13.94
N ASN A 80 5.62 -15.87 14.87
CA ASN A 80 5.83 -15.99 16.31
C ASN A 80 4.80 -16.89 16.97
N ARG A 81 4.28 -17.91 16.26
CA ARG A 81 3.27 -18.82 16.81
C ARG A 81 3.82 -19.68 17.97
N ASP A 82 5.13 -19.77 18.14
CA ASP A 82 5.79 -20.38 19.29
C ASP A 82 5.51 -19.62 20.60
N ASN A 83 5.29 -18.30 20.51
CA ASN A 83 5.01 -17.44 21.65
C ASN A 83 3.50 -17.39 21.95
N LYS A 84 3.11 -17.63 23.21
CA LYS A 84 1.70 -17.70 23.61
C LYS A 84 1.27 -16.64 24.62
N ASP A 85 2.22 -16.00 25.29
CA ASP A 85 1.97 -15.24 26.51
C ASP A 85 2.83 -13.99 26.68
N LYS A 86 3.97 -13.89 25.99
CA LYS A 86 4.88 -12.74 26.15
C LYS A 86 4.58 -11.65 25.13
N PRO A 87 4.46 -10.37 25.54
CA PRO A 87 4.28 -9.28 24.60
C PRO A 87 5.47 -9.14 23.64
N LEU A 88 5.17 -9.04 22.35
CA LEU A 88 6.12 -8.69 21.30
C LEU A 88 6.22 -7.16 21.14
N ALA A 89 5.19 -6.43 21.54
CA ALA A 89 5.19 -4.98 21.63
C ALA A 89 5.60 -4.53 23.04
N PRO A 90 6.83 -3.95 23.20
CA PRO A 90 7.27 -3.39 24.48
C PRO A 90 6.37 -2.23 24.95
N GLU A 91 6.30 -2.03 26.26
CA GLU A 91 5.67 -0.84 26.83
C GLU A 91 6.34 0.43 26.32
N GLY A 92 5.54 1.47 26.07
CA GLY A 92 6.00 2.73 25.47
C GLY A 92 5.84 2.81 23.96
N THR A 93 5.57 1.69 23.28
CA THR A 93 5.20 1.71 21.86
C THR A 93 3.79 2.27 21.63
N LEU A 94 3.52 2.85 20.45
CA LEU A 94 2.21 3.41 20.08
C LEU A 94 1.12 2.35 20.17
N ALA A 95 1.37 1.13 19.70
CA ALA A 95 0.42 0.03 19.80
C ALA A 95 -0.08 -0.18 21.23
N ARG A 96 0.76 0.00 22.26
CA ARG A 96 0.39 -0.20 23.68
C ARG A 96 -0.56 0.87 24.23
N THR A 97 -0.84 1.92 23.45
CA THR A 97 -1.88 2.92 23.77
C THR A 97 -3.26 2.53 23.25
N TRP A 98 -3.36 1.48 22.44
CA TRP A 98 -4.62 1.05 21.81
C TRP A 98 -5.40 0.09 22.71
N ALA A 99 -6.62 -0.27 22.28
CA ALA A 99 -7.39 -1.34 22.90
C ALA A 99 -6.54 -2.63 23.00
N GLU A 100 -6.70 -3.35 24.10
CA GLU A 100 -5.83 -4.49 24.44
C GLU A 100 -5.75 -5.52 23.31
N ARG A 101 -4.52 -5.82 22.87
CA ARG A 101 -4.22 -6.87 21.86
C ARG A 101 -3.35 -8.00 22.45
N GLY A 102 -3.42 -8.17 23.77
CA GLY A 102 -2.68 -9.16 24.53
C GLY A 102 -3.17 -10.60 24.32
N PRO A 103 -2.45 -11.58 24.91
CA PRO A 103 -1.26 -11.38 25.74
C PRO A 103 0.02 -11.12 24.91
N THR A 104 0.08 -11.54 23.64
CA THR A 104 1.31 -11.47 22.85
C THR A 104 1.51 -10.20 22.05
N TRP A 105 0.46 -9.43 21.76
CA TRP A 105 0.54 -8.23 20.90
C TRP A 105 1.08 -8.50 19.48
N GLY A 106 1.17 -9.76 19.05
CA GLY A 106 1.83 -10.14 17.79
C GLY A 106 1.17 -9.59 16.54
N SER A 107 -0.15 -9.30 16.59
CA SER A 107 -0.89 -8.71 15.46
C SER A 107 -0.45 -7.30 15.06
N VAL A 108 0.31 -6.62 15.93
CA VAL A 108 0.77 -5.24 15.72
C VAL A 108 2.27 -5.11 15.95
N PHE A 109 3.01 -6.22 16.08
CA PHE A 109 4.45 -6.19 16.34
C PHE A 109 5.22 -5.65 15.14
N GLN A 110 5.11 -6.37 14.02
CA GLN A 110 5.71 -6.01 12.75
C GLN A 110 4.82 -6.41 11.59
N THR A 111 4.71 -5.56 10.57
CA THR A 111 3.99 -5.89 9.35
C THR A 111 4.71 -5.36 8.11
N VAL A 112 4.71 -6.14 7.03
CA VAL A 112 4.71 -5.58 5.66
C VAL A 112 3.25 -5.49 5.23
N GLU A 113 2.83 -4.32 4.78
CA GLU A 113 1.45 -3.98 4.44
C GLU A 113 1.38 -3.01 3.25
N GLY A 114 0.25 -2.31 3.10
CA GLY A 114 0.03 -1.38 1.99
C GLY A 114 -0.57 -2.07 0.78
N GLY A 115 -0.04 -1.78 -0.42
CA GLY A 115 -0.61 -2.21 -1.69
C GLY A 115 -1.42 -1.13 -2.38
N LEU A 116 -2.39 -1.53 -3.20
CA LEU A 116 -3.27 -0.61 -3.92
C LEU A 116 -4.23 0.06 -2.94
N GLY A 117 -4.37 1.39 -3.02
CA GLY A 117 -5.35 2.07 -2.18
C GLY A 117 -5.44 3.57 -2.37
N TYR A 118 -6.39 4.13 -1.64
CA TYR A 118 -6.59 5.55 -1.40
C TYR A 118 -6.04 5.86 -0.02
N TRP A 119 -4.74 6.05 0.10
CA TRP A 119 -4.11 6.11 1.42
C TRP A 119 -4.28 7.50 2.05
N ARG A 120 -4.39 7.53 3.38
CA ARG A 120 -4.49 8.78 4.13
C ARG A 120 -3.27 9.67 3.93
N GLY A 121 -2.10 9.06 3.73
CA GLY A 121 -0.86 9.75 3.36
C GLY A 121 -0.91 10.48 2.02
N ASN A 122 -1.80 10.09 1.08
CA ASN A 122 -1.78 10.68 -0.25
C ASN A 122 -2.18 12.16 -0.27
N ARG A 123 -1.22 13.03 -0.61
CA ARG A 123 -1.29 14.48 -0.80
C ARG A 123 -1.70 14.86 -2.22
N PHE A 124 -1.39 14.06 -3.25
CA PHE A 124 -1.65 14.39 -4.65
C PHE A 124 -2.66 13.41 -5.25
N ARG A 125 -3.95 13.61 -4.96
CA ARG A 125 -5.04 12.71 -5.37
C ARG A 125 -5.59 13.11 -6.74
N TYR A 126 -5.70 12.14 -7.65
CA TYR A 126 -6.09 12.36 -9.05
C TYR A 126 -7.28 11.48 -9.51
N GLY A 127 -7.85 10.67 -8.60
CA GLY A 127 -9.06 9.86 -8.82
C GLY A 127 -8.83 8.34 -8.74
N PRO A 128 -7.87 7.76 -9.48
CA PRO A 128 -7.45 6.37 -9.27
C PRO A 128 -6.72 6.14 -7.93
N PRO A 129 -6.61 4.88 -7.47
CA PRO A 129 -5.75 4.50 -6.36
C PRO A 129 -4.27 4.60 -6.76
N LYS A 130 -3.38 4.41 -5.78
CA LYS A 130 -1.93 4.27 -5.98
C LYS A 130 -1.41 3.04 -5.28
N PHE A 131 -0.24 2.55 -5.68
CA PHE A 131 0.45 1.45 -4.98
C PHE A 131 1.51 1.99 -4.01
N SER A 132 1.49 1.59 -2.73
CA SER A 132 2.54 1.92 -1.76
C SER A 132 3.15 0.68 -1.09
N MET A 133 4.41 0.83 -0.67
CA MET A 133 5.19 -0.20 0.02
C MET A 133 5.22 0.09 1.52
N ASN A 134 4.12 -0.19 2.22
CA ASN A 134 4.01 0.17 3.62
C ASN A 134 4.57 -0.92 4.53
N ALA A 135 5.18 -0.53 5.63
CA ALA A 135 5.56 -1.43 6.71
C ALA A 135 5.57 -0.72 8.06
N THR A 136 5.33 -1.52 9.10
CA THR A 136 5.42 -1.09 10.49
C THR A 136 6.45 -1.97 11.19
N PRO A 137 7.72 -1.52 11.30
CA PRO A 137 8.79 -2.34 11.86
C PRO A 137 8.87 -2.32 13.39
N GLN A 138 8.19 -1.38 14.04
CA GLN A 138 8.30 -1.16 15.48
C GLN A 138 6.96 -0.81 16.11
N CYS A 139 6.00 -1.75 16.10
CA CYS A 139 4.77 -1.59 16.87
C CYS A 139 3.98 -0.29 16.61
N TYR A 140 4.00 0.16 15.36
CA TYR A 140 3.42 1.43 14.90
C TYR A 140 4.02 2.70 15.54
N ASP A 141 5.19 2.63 16.19
CA ASP A 141 5.93 3.83 16.66
C ASP A 141 6.37 4.73 15.51
N TYR A 142 6.64 4.10 14.38
CA TYR A 142 6.83 4.74 13.11
C TYR A 142 6.49 3.76 12.00
N GLU A 143 6.25 4.35 10.85
CA GLU A 143 5.86 3.69 9.63
C GLU A 143 6.85 4.02 8.51
N VAL A 144 6.98 3.12 7.55
CA VAL A 144 7.84 3.32 6.37
C VAL A 144 7.05 2.97 5.11
N GLY A 145 6.94 3.90 4.17
CA GLY A 145 6.09 3.79 2.96
C GLY A 145 6.83 3.91 1.63
N SER A 146 7.99 4.56 1.64
CA SER A 146 8.88 4.75 0.50
C SER A 146 10.32 4.95 0.99
N PRO A 147 11.34 4.98 0.10
CA PRO A 147 12.71 5.32 0.47
C PRO A 147 12.77 6.74 1.07
N GLY A 148 12.70 6.82 2.40
CA GLY A 148 12.83 8.08 3.15
C GLY A 148 11.59 8.54 3.92
N TRP A 149 10.38 8.02 3.66
CA TRP A 149 9.15 8.59 4.23
C TRP A 149 8.24 7.58 4.91
N SER A 150 7.47 8.08 5.89
CA SER A 150 6.29 7.42 6.48
C SER A 150 5.10 7.47 5.51
N PHE A 151 4.06 6.65 5.75
CA PHE A 151 2.85 6.60 4.92
C PHE A 151 1.59 7.23 5.54
N PHE A 152 1.64 7.78 6.76
CA PHE A 152 0.47 8.40 7.41
C PHE A 152 0.58 9.91 7.65
N TYR A 153 1.59 10.35 8.40
CA TYR A 153 1.54 11.64 9.09
C TYR A 153 2.46 12.69 8.48
N ASP A 154 3.70 12.32 8.23
CA ASP A 154 4.76 13.30 8.00
C ASP A 154 5.00 13.55 6.51
N THR A 155 5.26 14.82 6.18
CA THR A 155 5.76 15.24 4.87
C THR A 155 7.27 15.49 4.88
N GLU A 156 7.86 15.59 6.07
CA GLU A 156 9.31 15.50 6.24
C GLU A 156 9.75 14.05 6.18
N ALA A 157 10.95 13.80 5.66
CA ALA A 157 11.54 12.47 5.68
C ALA A 157 11.70 11.96 7.12
N LEU A 158 11.68 10.64 7.27
CA LEU A 158 11.98 9.98 8.53
C LEU A 158 13.36 10.39 9.04
N PRO A 159 13.54 10.48 10.37
CA PRO A 159 14.86 10.65 10.97
C PRO A 159 15.86 9.60 10.48
N ASP A 160 17.16 9.95 10.46
CA ASP A 160 18.24 9.12 9.94
C ASP A 160 18.22 7.69 10.49
N ASP A 161 17.91 7.52 11.78
CA ASP A 161 17.83 6.24 12.48
C ASP A 161 16.56 5.43 12.19
N ARG A 162 15.70 5.85 11.24
CA ARG A 162 14.43 5.20 10.87
C ARG A 162 14.27 4.93 9.38
N LEU A 163 15.27 5.25 8.56
CA LEU A 163 15.23 5.09 7.10
C LEU A 163 15.33 3.60 6.68
N GLY A 164 14.20 2.90 6.57
CA GLY A 164 14.20 1.43 6.48
C GLY A 164 14.18 0.79 5.08
N ILE A 165 13.99 1.55 4.00
CA ILE A 165 13.87 1.02 2.63
C ILE A 165 15.07 1.42 1.79
N ALA A 166 15.72 0.43 1.17
CA ALA A 166 16.69 0.64 0.10
C ALA A 166 16.03 0.44 -1.26
N GLN A 167 16.05 1.47 -2.11
CA GLN A 167 15.58 1.35 -3.48
C GLN A 167 16.58 0.52 -4.29
N LEU A 168 16.07 -0.44 -5.07
CA LEU A 168 16.86 -1.34 -5.90
C LEU A 168 16.71 -1.05 -7.39
N SER A 169 15.53 -0.61 -7.84
CA SER A 169 15.36 -0.29 -9.26
C SER A 169 16.15 0.97 -9.63
N ASN A 170 16.99 0.84 -10.64
CA ASN A 170 17.69 1.95 -11.29
C ASN A 170 16.90 2.59 -12.44
N ARG A 171 15.62 2.22 -12.64
CA ARG A 171 14.78 2.71 -13.75
C ARG A 171 13.45 3.29 -13.31
N LEU A 172 13.07 3.11 -12.05
CA LEU A 172 11.76 3.49 -11.51
C LEU A 172 11.95 4.45 -10.34
N LEU A 173 11.19 5.54 -10.32
CA LEU A 173 11.05 6.40 -9.16
C LEU A 173 10.04 5.80 -8.16
N ILE A 174 10.36 5.89 -6.86
CA ILE A 174 9.43 5.55 -5.78
C ILE A 174 9.11 6.83 -4.98
N PRO A 175 8.12 7.63 -5.43
CA PRO A 175 7.72 8.84 -4.74
C PRO A 175 7.06 8.54 -3.38
N PRO A 176 7.20 9.43 -2.39
CA PRO A 176 6.53 9.29 -1.10
C PRO A 176 5.00 9.29 -1.21
N ASP A 177 4.43 9.93 -2.23
CA ASP A 177 2.99 9.89 -2.47
C ASP A 177 2.47 8.64 -3.19
N ALA A 178 3.26 7.56 -3.23
CA ALA A 178 2.94 6.26 -3.87
C ALA A 178 2.93 6.26 -5.41
N LEU A 179 2.89 5.08 -6.04
CA LEU A 179 2.98 4.94 -7.50
C LEU A 179 1.63 5.18 -8.20
N PRO A 180 1.49 6.23 -9.04
CA PRO A 180 0.31 6.42 -9.90
C PRO A 180 0.29 5.50 -11.13
N PHE A 181 -0.88 5.43 -11.76
CA PHE A 181 -1.17 4.66 -12.97
C PHE A 181 -1.33 5.59 -14.18
N GLU A 182 -1.11 5.02 -15.36
CA GLU A 182 -1.49 5.67 -16.60
C GLU A 182 -3.03 5.73 -16.71
N GLY A 183 -3.57 6.95 -16.84
CA GLY A 183 -5.00 7.16 -17.02
C GLY A 183 -5.85 6.66 -15.85
N LYS A 184 -7.00 6.04 -16.16
CA LYS A 184 -7.92 5.49 -15.16
C LYS A 184 -8.03 3.98 -15.34
N PRO A 185 -7.43 3.17 -14.45
CA PRO A 185 -7.50 1.72 -14.56
C PRO A 185 -8.95 1.23 -14.36
N ARG A 186 -9.30 0.12 -15.00
CA ARG A 186 -10.69 -0.40 -15.08
C ARG A 186 -10.75 -1.91 -14.78
N GLY A 187 -10.17 -2.33 -13.67
CA GLY A 187 -10.12 -3.75 -13.27
C GLY A 187 -8.97 -4.53 -13.91
N LYS A 188 -7.95 -3.83 -14.43
CA LYS A 188 -6.70 -4.47 -14.87
C LYS A 188 -5.87 -4.87 -13.66
N PHE A 189 -5.09 -5.93 -13.76
CA PHE A 189 -4.36 -6.49 -12.62
C PHE A 189 -2.99 -5.84 -12.41
N PHE A 190 -2.69 -5.59 -11.15
CA PHE A 190 -1.37 -5.22 -10.66
C PHE A 190 -0.82 -6.40 -9.86
N GLY A 191 0.27 -6.99 -10.35
CA GLY A 191 0.94 -8.06 -9.63
C GLY A 191 1.98 -7.49 -8.68
N TYR A 192 2.00 -7.99 -7.45
CA TYR A 192 3.11 -7.75 -6.55
C TYR A 192 3.40 -8.94 -5.65
N THR A 193 4.67 -9.13 -5.36
CA THR A 193 5.18 -10.18 -4.48
C THR A 193 6.26 -9.59 -3.59
N TYR A 194 6.19 -9.88 -2.30
CA TYR A 194 7.33 -9.71 -1.41
C TYR A 194 8.09 -11.04 -1.29
N MET A 195 9.41 -11.01 -1.49
CA MET A 195 10.30 -12.16 -1.33
C MET A 195 11.46 -11.75 -0.43
N ALA A 196 11.71 -12.50 0.64
CA ALA A 196 12.88 -12.34 1.48
C ALA A 196 14.13 -12.81 0.72
N LEU A 197 15.06 -11.89 0.46
CA LEU A 197 16.31 -12.15 -0.28
C LEU A 197 17.54 -11.81 0.57
N PRO A 198 18.59 -12.66 0.55
CA PRO A 198 19.78 -12.48 1.39
C PRO A 198 20.83 -11.60 0.72
N PHE A 199 20.60 -10.28 0.72
CA PHE A 199 21.54 -9.29 0.18
C PHE A 199 22.84 -9.19 0.98
N THR A 200 22.78 -9.42 2.29
CA THR A 200 23.92 -9.45 3.21
C THR A 200 23.94 -10.76 3.99
N ASP A 201 25.07 -11.08 4.62
CA ASP A 201 25.10 -12.15 5.62
C ASP A 201 24.37 -11.74 6.90
N ALA A 202 23.83 -12.72 7.62
CA ALA A 202 23.31 -12.52 8.96
C ALA A 202 24.43 -12.05 9.90
N ILE A 203 24.07 -11.22 10.86
CA ILE A 203 24.98 -10.66 11.86
C ILE A 203 24.72 -11.35 13.19
N GLU A 204 25.75 -11.98 13.74
CA GLU A 204 25.69 -12.57 15.08
C GLU A 204 25.59 -11.49 16.16
N SER A 205 24.96 -11.82 17.28
CA SER A 205 24.91 -10.92 18.45
C SER A 205 26.32 -10.65 18.98
N LYS A 206 26.62 -9.38 19.24
CA LYS A 206 27.88 -8.96 19.85
C LYS A 206 27.58 -8.15 21.11
N GLU A 207 28.17 -8.54 22.24
CA GLU A 207 28.02 -7.79 23.50
C GLU A 207 26.55 -7.57 23.94
N GLY A 208 25.67 -8.49 23.54
CA GLY A 208 24.24 -8.45 23.90
C GLY A 208 23.35 -7.68 22.92
N THR A 209 23.90 -7.11 21.84
CA THR A 209 23.09 -6.47 20.78
C THR A 209 22.23 -7.48 20.03
N ALA A 210 21.13 -7.01 19.45
CA ALA A 210 20.23 -7.83 18.66
C ALA A 210 20.98 -8.48 17.48
N PRO A 211 20.90 -9.82 17.31
CA PRO A 211 21.33 -10.43 16.07
C PRO A 211 20.43 -9.95 14.92
N VAL A 212 20.98 -9.92 13.71
CA VAL A 212 20.27 -9.49 12.51
C VAL A 212 20.23 -10.65 11.53
N GLY A 213 19.04 -11.08 11.15
CA GLY A 213 18.87 -12.08 10.10
C GLY A 213 19.20 -11.54 8.71
N ASP A 214 19.08 -12.39 7.71
CA ASP A 214 19.43 -12.07 6.32
C ASP A 214 18.20 -11.80 5.43
N GLN A 215 17.00 -11.73 6.00
CA GLN A 215 15.78 -11.58 5.20
C GLN A 215 15.51 -10.12 4.85
N ALA A 216 15.96 -9.69 3.67
CA ALA A 216 15.57 -8.42 3.10
C ALA A 216 14.30 -8.60 2.27
N TRP A 217 13.15 -8.22 2.82
CA TRP A 217 11.85 -8.35 2.16
C TRP A 217 11.78 -7.42 0.95
N THR A 218 11.89 -8.01 -0.24
CA THR A 218 12.04 -7.33 -1.52
C THR A 218 10.74 -7.35 -2.30
N CYS A 219 10.25 -6.17 -2.69
CA CYS A 219 9.02 -6.04 -3.47
C CYS A 219 9.32 -6.18 -4.97
N PHE A 220 8.68 -7.15 -5.60
CA PHE A 220 8.61 -7.35 -7.04
C PHE A 220 7.27 -6.88 -7.57
N LEU A 221 7.28 -6.18 -8.69
CA LEU A 221 6.07 -5.79 -9.41
C LEU A 221 5.94 -6.57 -10.72
N SER A 222 4.69 -6.72 -11.16
CA SER A 222 4.32 -7.22 -12.49
C SER A 222 3.20 -6.34 -13.06
N THR A 223 3.59 -5.43 -13.95
CA THR A 223 2.72 -4.49 -14.67
C THR A 223 2.99 -4.56 -16.18
N ALA A 224 2.17 -3.89 -16.98
CA ALA A 224 2.32 -3.91 -18.43
C ALA A 224 3.67 -3.36 -18.89
N ASN A 225 4.13 -2.28 -18.26
CA ASN A 225 5.34 -1.53 -18.60
C ASN A 225 6.51 -1.69 -17.60
N PHE A 226 6.35 -2.48 -16.54
CA PHE A 226 7.43 -2.80 -15.60
C PHE A 226 7.25 -4.16 -14.95
N LYS A 227 8.32 -4.94 -14.88
CA LYS A 227 8.39 -6.21 -14.17
C LYS A 227 9.77 -6.34 -13.53
N GLY A 228 9.81 -6.58 -12.22
CA GLY A 228 11.08 -6.70 -11.50
C GLY A 228 11.03 -6.14 -10.09
N PRO A 229 12.14 -6.21 -9.35
CA PRO A 229 12.20 -5.70 -7.99
C PRO A 229 12.34 -4.17 -7.98
N ILE A 230 11.69 -3.52 -7.01
CA ILE A 230 11.70 -2.06 -6.89
C ILE A 230 12.53 -1.58 -5.70
N ALA A 231 12.40 -2.24 -4.54
CA ALA A 231 13.09 -1.90 -3.30
C ALA A 231 12.95 -3.05 -2.29
N TYR A 232 13.72 -2.98 -1.20
CA TYR A 232 13.61 -3.90 -0.09
C TYR A 232 13.73 -3.20 1.26
N TYR A 233 13.15 -3.83 2.29
CA TYR A 233 13.37 -3.43 3.68
C TYR A 233 14.70 -3.97 4.19
N ILE A 234 15.56 -3.10 4.71
CA ILE A 234 16.88 -3.47 5.22
C ILE A 234 16.68 -4.31 6.50
N PRO A 235 17.31 -5.50 6.65
CA PRO A 235 17.07 -6.40 7.79
C PRO A 235 17.17 -5.74 9.17
N GLU A 236 18.17 -4.88 9.36
CA GLU A 236 18.38 -4.11 10.59
C GLU A 236 17.17 -3.23 11.00
N THR A 237 16.29 -2.88 10.06
CA THR A 237 15.03 -2.16 10.33
C THR A 237 14.12 -2.94 11.26
N TRP A 238 14.11 -4.27 11.13
CA TRP A 238 13.26 -5.16 11.90
C TRP A 238 13.89 -5.57 13.23
N SER A 239 15.19 -5.84 13.27
CA SER A 239 15.85 -6.37 14.46
C SER A 239 16.07 -5.31 15.55
N LYS A 240 16.32 -4.04 15.16
CA LYS A 240 16.72 -2.97 16.09
C LYS A 240 15.71 -2.66 17.20
N ILE A 241 14.44 -3.03 17.06
CA ILE A 241 13.45 -2.87 18.13
C ILE A 241 13.91 -3.50 19.44
N ALA A 242 14.62 -4.62 19.39
CA ALA A 242 15.09 -5.29 20.59
C ALA A 242 16.11 -4.45 21.37
N ASP A 243 17.01 -3.76 20.68
CA ASP A 243 18.02 -2.89 21.28
C ASP A 243 17.40 -1.56 21.76
N VAL A 244 16.50 -0.97 20.95
CA VAL A 244 15.82 0.30 21.28
C VAL A 244 15.07 0.22 22.62
N PHE A 245 14.50 -0.95 22.94
CA PHE A 245 13.74 -1.17 24.16
C PHE A 245 14.46 -2.01 25.23
N ASP A 246 15.74 -2.34 25.03
CA ASP A 246 16.50 -3.26 25.89
C ASP A 246 15.71 -4.53 26.23
N TYR A 247 15.20 -5.19 25.19
CA TYR A 247 14.32 -6.35 25.34
C TYR A 247 14.80 -7.60 24.58
N PRO A 248 15.75 -8.36 25.17
CA PRO A 248 16.37 -9.53 24.53
C PRO A 248 15.40 -10.63 24.09
N PHE A 249 14.17 -10.65 24.62
CA PHE A 249 13.13 -11.59 24.17
C PHE A 249 12.78 -11.42 22.68
N LEU A 250 12.99 -10.22 22.12
CA LEU A 250 12.72 -9.91 20.72
C LEU A 250 13.84 -10.37 19.77
N HIS A 251 14.98 -10.84 20.28
CA HIS A 251 16.08 -11.34 19.43
C HIS A 251 15.59 -12.45 18.49
N GLY A 252 15.79 -12.26 17.19
CA GLY A 252 15.39 -13.21 16.15
C GLY A 252 13.87 -13.42 16.04
N ARG A 253 13.03 -12.51 16.54
CA ARG A 253 11.57 -12.57 16.40
C ARG A 253 11.02 -11.73 15.25
N GLY A 254 11.85 -10.86 14.68
CA GLY A 254 11.47 -9.97 13.60
C GLY A 254 11.43 -10.63 12.22
N LEU A 255 10.91 -9.88 11.24
CA LEU A 255 10.84 -10.27 9.83
C LEU A 255 12.22 -10.42 9.17
N ASP A 256 13.29 -9.91 9.77
CA ASP A 256 14.67 -10.18 9.35
C ASP A 256 15.07 -11.66 9.51
N SER A 257 14.43 -12.36 10.44
CA SER A 257 14.84 -13.70 10.87
C SER A 257 13.72 -14.75 10.76
N ARG A 258 12.46 -14.35 10.94
CA ARG A 258 11.31 -15.27 10.95
C ARG A 258 10.65 -15.37 9.58
N PRO A 259 10.18 -16.57 9.19
CA PRO A 259 9.28 -16.69 8.04
C PRO A 259 8.06 -15.77 8.21
N GLY A 260 7.61 -15.18 7.12
CA GLY A 260 6.38 -14.40 7.08
C GLY A 260 5.14 -15.29 7.10
N LEU A 261 4.03 -14.75 7.61
CA LEU A 261 2.70 -15.34 7.56
C LEU A 261 1.72 -14.39 6.86
N MET A 262 0.96 -14.91 5.90
CA MET A 262 -0.17 -14.23 5.26
C MET A 262 -1.37 -15.19 5.19
N GLY A 263 -2.44 -14.87 5.90
CA GLY A 263 -3.65 -15.71 6.04
C GLY A 263 -4.76 -15.44 5.02
N GLY A 264 -4.54 -14.49 4.12
CA GLY A 264 -5.54 -13.96 3.21
C GLY A 264 -5.30 -12.47 2.96
N GLY A 265 -6.34 -11.77 2.51
CA GLY A 265 -6.27 -10.35 2.20
C GLY A 265 -7.63 -9.68 2.25
N ALA A 266 -7.64 -8.36 2.22
CA ALA A 266 -8.86 -7.58 2.26
C ALA A 266 -8.73 -6.23 1.55
N MET A 267 -9.86 -5.69 1.11
CA MET A 267 -10.07 -4.26 1.00
C MET A 267 -10.40 -3.73 2.41
N GLU A 268 -9.56 -2.84 2.92
CA GLU A 268 -9.77 -2.16 4.19
C GLU A 268 -10.53 -0.85 3.98
N ILE A 269 -11.72 -0.72 4.56
CA ILE A 269 -12.51 0.50 4.54
C ILE A 269 -12.32 1.21 5.88
N ASN A 270 -11.44 2.22 5.90
CA ASN A 270 -11.11 2.92 7.14
C ASN A 270 -11.91 4.22 7.30
N THR A 271 -11.93 5.08 6.27
CA THR A 271 -12.55 6.41 6.37
C THR A 271 -13.29 6.73 5.09
N VAL A 272 -14.61 6.80 5.15
CA VAL A 272 -15.45 7.24 4.03
C VAL A 272 -16.33 8.37 4.52
N PRO A 273 -16.45 9.51 3.82
CA PRO A 273 -17.29 10.59 4.30
C PRO A 273 -18.77 10.21 4.22
N GLN A 274 -19.60 10.88 5.03
CA GLN A 274 -21.05 10.85 4.90
C GLN A 274 -21.65 12.23 5.03
N ILE A 275 -22.83 12.41 4.46
CA ILE A 275 -23.69 13.58 4.67
C ILE A 275 -24.97 13.09 5.34
N VAL A 276 -25.36 13.72 6.45
CA VAL A 276 -26.54 13.35 7.24
C VAL A 276 -27.60 14.44 7.13
N ALA A 277 -28.86 14.03 6.96
CA ALA A 277 -29.99 14.94 6.83
C ALA A 277 -31.22 14.40 7.57
N ARG A 278 -32.18 15.29 7.86
CA ARG A 278 -33.48 14.94 8.43
C ARG A 278 -34.61 15.22 7.44
N ASP A 279 -35.61 14.36 7.42
CA ASP A 279 -36.87 14.63 6.72
C ASP A 279 -37.80 15.52 7.56
N ALA A 280 -38.94 15.93 6.98
CA ALA A 280 -39.91 16.79 7.66
C ALA A 280 -40.57 16.15 8.90
N ARG A 281 -40.48 14.82 9.04
CA ARG A 281 -41.02 14.05 10.17
C ARG A 281 -39.96 13.73 11.22
N GLY A 282 -38.74 14.25 11.05
CA GLY A 282 -37.62 14.04 11.96
C GLY A 282 -36.81 12.75 11.73
N GLY A 283 -37.16 11.95 10.72
CA GLY A 283 -36.41 10.76 10.32
C GLY A 283 -35.02 11.13 9.80
N ILE A 284 -34.00 10.38 10.20
CA ILE A 284 -32.60 10.66 9.84
C ILE A 284 -32.17 9.74 8.69
N TYR A 285 -31.48 10.32 7.71
CA TYR A 285 -30.93 9.64 6.56
C TYR A 285 -29.48 10.07 6.34
N SER A 286 -28.67 9.21 5.74
CA SER A 286 -27.32 9.53 5.33
C SER A 286 -27.04 9.10 3.89
N LYS A 287 -26.05 9.76 3.30
CA LYS A 287 -25.45 9.43 2.01
C LYS A 287 -23.96 9.24 2.18
N ILE A 288 -23.39 8.22 1.54
CA ILE A 288 -21.94 8.07 1.31
C ILE A 288 -21.62 8.36 -0.17
N PRO A 289 -20.34 8.60 -0.55
CA PRO A 289 -19.96 8.75 -1.94
C PRO A 289 -20.29 7.50 -2.76
N LYS A 290 -20.45 7.70 -4.06
CA LYS A 290 -20.56 6.59 -5.00
C LYS A 290 -19.26 5.78 -4.98
N LEU A 291 -19.37 4.48 -4.70
CA LEU A 291 -18.29 3.51 -4.81
C LEU A 291 -18.62 2.56 -5.95
N SER A 292 -17.75 2.49 -6.96
CA SER A 292 -17.95 1.72 -8.20
C SER A 292 -16.94 0.59 -8.33
N PHE A 293 -17.37 -0.55 -8.86
CA PHE A 293 -16.57 -1.75 -9.03
C PHE A 293 -16.53 -2.16 -10.52
N PRO A 294 -15.44 -2.83 -10.97
CA PRO A 294 -15.27 -3.24 -12.35
C PRO A 294 -16.05 -4.54 -12.61
N VAL A 295 -17.38 -4.45 -12.67
CA VAL A 295 -18.24 -5.61 -12.96
C VAL A 295 -18.31 -5.93 -14.45
N ASP A 296 -18.42 -7.23 -14.76
CA ASP A 296 -18.75 -7.74 -16.08
C ASP A 296 -20.28 -7.72 -16.34
N ASP A 297 -20.68 -8.21 -17.51
CA ASP A 297 -22.09 -8.31 -17.91
C ASP A 297 -22.92 -9.25 -17.02
N ASN A 298 -22.27 -10.15 -16.27
CA ASN A 298 -22.90 -11.05 -15.31
C ASN A 298 -22.99 -10.44 -13.90
N GLY A 299 -22.54 -9.20 -13.70
CA GLY A 299 -22.49 -8.55 -12.39
C GLY A 299 -21.36 -9.05 -11.50
N GLN A 300 -20.32 -9.66 -12.06
CA GLN A 300 -19.17 -10.21 -11.35
C GLN A 300 -17.98 -9.26 -11.46
N ALA A 301 -17.31 -8.97 -10.34
CA ALA A 301 -16.04 -8.25 -10.33
C ALA A 301 -14.96 -9.15 -9.74
N VAL A 302 -13.99 -9.58 -10.56
CA VAL A 302 -12.81 -10.33 -10.08
C VAL A 302 -11.78 -9.34 -9.54
N LEU A 303 -11.36 -9.52 -8.29
CA LEU A 303 -10.51 -8.57 -7.57
C LEU A 303 -9.13 -9.12 -7.19
N VAL A 304 -9.02 -10.44 -6.96
CA VAL A 304 -7.75 -11.10 -6.63
C VAL A 304 -7.62 -12.43 -7.36
N GLN A 305 -6.42 -12.73 -7.84
CA GLN A 305 -6.07 -14.04 -8.40
C GLN A 305 -4.62 -14.41 -8.06
N ASP A 306 -4.29 -15.69 -8.28
CA ASP A 306 -2.93 -16.24 -8.18
C ASP A 306 -2.26 -15.96 -6.83
N VAL A 307 -2.94 -16.26 -5.72
CA VAL A 307 -2.38 -16.11 -4.37
C VAL A 307 -1.37 -17.23 -4.11
N ILE A 308 -0.10 -16.85 -4.00
CA ILE A 308 1.02 -17.79 -3.92
C ILE A 308 1.89 -17.46 -2.71
N SER A 309 2.29 -18.50 -1.97
CA SER A 309 3.36 -18.46 -0.97
C SER A 309 4.61 -19.16 -1.51
N TYR A 310 5.78 -18.66 -1.18
CA TYR A 310 7.07 -19.10 -1.74
C TYR A 310 8.01 -19.58 -0.64
N SER A 311 8.72 -20.66 -0.93
CA SER A 311 9.79 -21.21 -0.11
C SER A 311 11.16 -20.66 -0.53
N LYS A 312 12.22 -21.11 0.16
CA LYS A 312 13.59 -20.74 -0.23
C LYS A 312 13.97 -21.23 -1.63
N GLU A 313 13.41 -22.38 -2.07
CA GLU A 313 13.65 -22.92 -3.41
C GLU A 313 13.13 -22.03 -4.53
N ALA A 314 12.17 -21.14 -4.26
CA ALA A 314 11.59 -20.28 -5.27
C ALA A 314 12.59 -19.25 -5.83
N LEU A 315 13.46 -18.68 -4.98
CA LEU A 315 14.46 -17.70 -5.43
C LEU A 315 15.61 -17.49 -4.43
N TYR A 316 15.35 -17.57 -3.12
CA TYR A 316 16.34 -17.27 -2.08
C TYR A 316 17.64 -18.09 -2.27
N ASN A 317 17.52 -19.40 -2.52
CA ASN A 317 18.69 -20.28 -2.62
C ASN A 317 19.58 -19.94 -3.81
N ASP A 318 18.99 -19.72 -4.99
CA ASP A 318 19.71 -19.32 -6.20
C ASP A 318 20.35 -17.94 -6.04
N PHE A 319 19.63 -17.01 -5.40
CA PHE A 319 20.14 -15.67 -5.11
C PHE A 319 21.35 -15.71 -4.17
N LEU A 320 21.29 -16.52 -3.11
CA LEU A 320 22.41 -16.71 -2.18
C LEU A 320 23.61 -17.35 -2.88
N ALA A 321 23.37 -18.40 -3.67
CA ALA A 321 24.43 -19.06 -4.45
C ALA A 321 25.13 -18.06 -5.37
N TRP A 322 24.37 -17.21 -6.08
CA TRP A 322 24.94 -16.17 -6.93
C TRP A 322 25.77 -15.15 -6.16
N ARG A 323 25.26 -14.66 -5.01
CA ARG A 323 26.01 -13.74 -4.14
C ARG A 323 27.33 -14.34 -3.68
N LYS A 324 27.37 -15.66 -3.42
CA LYS A 324 28.57 -16.41 -3.02
C LYS A 324 29.42 -16.92 -4.20
N GLY A 325 29.25 -16.35 -5.39
CA GLY A 325 30.11 -16.62 -6.56
C GLY A 325 29.64 -17.76 -7.47
N GLY A 326 28.46 -18.34 -7.20
CA GLY A 326 27.80 -19.30 -8.07
C GLY A 326 27.18 -18.67 -9.33
N PRO A 327 26.40 -19.46 -10.10
CA PRO A 327 25.74 -19.00 -11.32
C PRO A 327 24.81 -17.82 -11.07
N ALA A 328 24.61 -16.97 -12.09
CA ALA A 328 23.70 -15.84 -12.00
C ALA A 328 22.25 -16.31 -11.83
N ALA A 329 21.60 -15.85 -10.75
CA ALA A 329 20.18 -16.08 -10.54
C ALA A 329 19.37 -15.32 -11.59
N SER A 330 18.39 -15.96 -12.22
CA SER A 330 17.55 -15.31 -13.23
C SER A 330 16.58 -14.28 -12.63
N GLY A 331 16.35 -14.34 -11.32
CA GLY A 331 15.31 -13.59 -10.62
C GLY A 331 13.90 -14.19 -10.78
N ARG A 332 13.70 -15.14 -11.71
CA ARG A 332 12.40 -15.78 -11.90
C ARG A 332 12.08 -16.68 -10.72
N PHE A 333 10.83 -16.63 -10.27
CA PHE A 333 10.33 -17.41 -9.17
C PHE A 333 10.10 -18.83 -9.66
N ASN A 334 10.84 -19.78 -9.10
CA ASN A 334 10.68 -21.19 -9.39
C ASN A 334 9.38 -21.72 -8.74
N MET A 335 8.48 -22.23 -9.57
CA MET A 335 7.19 -22.75 -9.11
C MET A 335 7.29 -24.10 -8.38
N ASP A 336 8.43 -24.79 -8.45
CA ASP A 336 8.68 -25.96 -7.58
C ASP A 336 8.78 -25.56 -6.11
N GLY A 337 9.16 -24.30 -5.82
CA GLY A 337 9.17 -23.71 -4.48
C GLY A 337 7.92 -22.90 -4.15
N ALA A 338 6.82 -23.12 -4.88
CA ALA A 338 5.58 -22.35 -4.71
C ALA A 338 4.44 -23.20 -4.17
N PHE A 339 3.63 -22.59 -3.31
CA PHE A 339 2.34 -23.10 -2.85
C PHE A 339 1.24 -22.17 -3.34
N VAL A 340 0.44 -22.63 -4.30
CA VAL A 340 -0.75 -21.92 -4.79
C VAL A 340 -1.89 -22.15 -3.80
N ALA A 341 -2.40 -21.08 -3.20
CA ALA A 341 -3.41 -21.19 -2.15
C ALA A 341 -4.83 -21.30 -2.72
N GLU A 342 -5.62 -22.22 -2.18
CA GLU A 342 -7.07 -22.22 -2.34
C GLU A 342 -7.71 -21.06 -1.57
N LEU A 343 -8.67 -20.38 -2.18
CA LEU A 343 -9.34 -19.23 -1.59
C LEU A 343 -10.68 -19.61 -0.97
N SER A 344 -11.04 -18.89 0.09
CA SER A 344 -12.39 -18.90 0.68
C SER A 344 -12.79 -17.49 1.07
N THR A 345 -14.08 -17.25 1.28
CA THR A 345 -14.57 -15.93 1.68
C THR A 345 -15.83 -16.06 2.53
N ARG A 346 -16.25 -14.94 3.11
CA ARG A 346 -17.46 -14.81 3.93
C ARG A 346 -18.13 -13.48 3.65
N THR A 347 -19.43 -13.42 3.92
CA THR A 347 -20.20 -12.18 3.82
C THR A 347 -19.59 -11.10 4.73
N PRO A 348 -19.27 -9.92 4.19
CA PRO A 348 -18.66 -8.84 4.97
C PRO A 348 -19.68 -8.14 5.86
N GLY A 349 -19.22 -7.64 7.00
CA GLY A 349 -19.95 -6.71 7.87
C GLY A 349 -19.42 -5.30 7.71
N PHE A 350 -20.31 -4.32 7.87
CA PHE A 350 -19.98 -2.89 7.79
C PHE A 350 -20.64 -2.12 8.91
N ASP A 351 -20.03 -1.01 9.31
CA ASP A 351 -20.63 -0.03 10.21
C ASP A 351 -20.58 1.39 9.64
N GLN A 352 -21.49 2.23 10.14
CA GLN A 352 -21.52 3.66 9.89
C GLN A 352 -21.75 4.38 11.21
N ASP A 353 -20.80 5.26 11.57
CA ASP A 353 -20.75 5.95 12.85
C ASP A 353 -20.74 5.00 14.07
N GLY A 354 -20.21 3.78 13.90
CA GLY A 354 -20.17 2.75 14.95
C GLY A 354 -21.44 1.91 15.07
N GLU A 355 -22.45 2.19 14.24
CA GLU A 355 -23.68 1.41 14.18
C GLU A 355 -23.64 0.43 13.00
N PRO A 356 -24.08 -0.82 13.16
CA PRO A 356 -24.04 -1.81 12.09
C PRO A 356 -24.94 -1.40 10.91
N ILE A 357 -24.49 -1.74 9.70
CA ILE A 357 -25.25 -1.55 8.46
C ILE A 357 -25.92 -2.86 8.05
N GLU A 358 -27.22 -2.81 7.80
CA GLU A 358 -28.02 -3.90 7.23
C GLU A 358 -28.35 -3.64 5.76
N GLY A 359 -28.58 -4.71 4.99
CA GLY A 359 -29.06 -4.66 3.60
C GLY A 359 -27.98 -4.63 2.52
N VAL A 360 -26.70 -4.47 2.87
CA VAL A 360 -25.61 -4.49 1.87
C VAL A 360 -25.51 -5.85 1.18
N ALA A 361 -25.61 -6.94 1.93
CA ALA A 361 -25.56 -8.31 1.39
C ALA A 361 -26.71 -8.64 0.43
N SER A 362 -27.81 -7.86 0.44
CA SER A 362 -28.89 -7.97 -0.55
C SER A 362 -28.48 -7.39 -1.92
N THR A 363 -27.46 -6.55 -1.97
CA THR A 363 -26.97 -5.86 -3.18
C THR A 363 -25.83 -6.62 -3.84
N PHE A 364 -24.83 -7.02 -3.06
CA PHE A 364 -23.73 -7.87 -3.54
C PHE A 364 -23.20 -8.72 -2.39
N ASP A 365 -22.43 -9.75 -2.72
CA ASP A 365 -21.68 -10.51 -1.73
C ASP A 365 -20.31 -10.93 -2.28
N THR A 366 -19.43 -11.39 -1.41
CA THR A 366 -18.14 -11.97 -1.81
C THR A 366 -18.34 -13.36 -2.43
N HIS A 367 -17.45 -13.70 -3.36
CA HIS A 367 -17.46 -15.00 -4.02
C HIS A 367 -16.04 -15.47 -4.34
N VAL A 368 -15.82 -16.78 -4.27
CA VAL A 368 -14.65 -17.43 -4.87
C VAL A 368 -15.15 -18.19 -6.09
N PHE A 369 -14.61 -17.85 -7.26
CA PHE A 369 -15.04 -18.37 -8.54
C PHE A 369 -14.41 -19.75 -8.83
N PRO A 370 -14.93 -20.52 -9.82
CA PRO A 370 -14.45 -21.87 -10.12
C PRO A 370 -12.96 -21.98 -10.46
N ASP A 371 -12.35 -20.89 -10.94
CA ASP A 371 -10.93 -20.78 -11.28
C ASP A 371 -10.05 -20.33 -10.10
N ASN A 372 -10.58 -20.37 -8.86
CA ASN A 372 -9.90 -19.97 -7.63
C ASN A 372 -9.52 -18.48 -7.59
N THR A 373 -10.23 -17.63 -8.34
CA THR A 373 -10.17 -16.18 -8.19
C THR A 373 -11.19 -15.70 -7.15
N TRP A 374 -10.93 -14.56 -6.53
CA TRP A 374 -11.82 -13.95 -5.53
C TRP A 374 -12.35 -12.60 -6.01
N GLY A 375 -13.60 -12.32 -5.67
CA GLY A 375 -14.22 -11.04 -5.98
C GLY A 375 -15.63 -10.90 -5.42
N LEU A 376 -16.46 -10.18 -6.14
CA LEU A 376 -17.80 -9.78 -5.73
C LEU A 376 -18.84 -10.13 -6.80
N VAL A 377 -20.06 -10.47 -6.37
CA VAL A 377 -21.20 -10.75 -7.27
C VAL A 377 -22.38 -9.87 -6.87
N TRP A 378 -22.85 -9.04 -7.81
CA TRP A 378 -24.06 -8.22 -7.66
C TRP A 378 -25.31 -9.04 -7.89
N LYS A 379 -26.32 -8.79 -7.05
CA LYS A 379 -27.62 -9.46 -7.06
C LYS A 379 -28.66 -8.52 -7.67
N GLY A 380 -29.61 -9.08 -8.42
CA GLY A 380 -30.75 -8.33 -8.91
C GLY A 380 -31.67 -7.90 -7.77
N GLY A 381 -32.22 -6.68 -7.84
CA GLY A 381 -33.18 -6.16 -6.86
C GLY A 381 -32.57 -5.64 -5.54
N GLY A 382 -31.26 -5.40 -5.51
CA GLY A 382 -30.57 -4.76 -4.38
C GLY A 382 -30.87 -3.26 -4.24
N HIS A 383 -30.16 -2.61 -3.32
CA HIS A 383 -30.32 -1.18 -3.00
C HIS A 383 -29.39 -0.27 -3.82
N ALA A 384 -28.70 -0.82 -4.83
CA ALA A 384 -27.83 -0.08 -5.73
C ALA A 384 -27.83 -0.69 -7.13
N PRO A 385 -27.47 0.08 -8.17
CA PRO A 385 -27.17 -0.46 -9.49
C PRO A 385 -26.07 -1.54 -9.46
N HIS A 386 -26.02 -2.38 -10.50
CA HIS A 386 -24.93 -3.34 -10.67
C HIS A 386 -23.57 -2.62 -10.68
N GLY A 387 -22.62 -3.16 -9.92
CA GLY A 387 -21.28 -2.59 -9.76
C GLY A 387 -21.20 -1.39 -8.82
N GLU A 388 -22.28 -1.03 -8.11
CA GLU A 388 -22.25 0.06 -7.13
C GLU A 388 -22.49 -0.44 -5.70
N PHE A 389 -21.78 0.16 -4.74
CA PHE A 389 -22.08 -0.02 -3.31
C PHE A 389 -23.33 0.80 -2.93
N PRO A 390 -24.21 0.33 -2.02
CA PRO A 390 -25.34 1.13 -1.53
C PRO A 390 -24.93 2.51 -1.01
N GLN A 391 -25.55 3.56 -1.54
CA GLN A 391 -25.15 4.94 -1.23
C GLN A 391 -25.97 5.57 -0.10
N TYR A 392 -27.19 5.10 0.14
CA TYR A 392 -28.17 5.76 1.00
C TYR A 392 -28.60 4.86 2.16
N TYR A 393 -28.74 5.47 3.34
CA TYR A 393 -29.11 4.74 4.55
C TYR A 393 -30.17 5.49 5.34
N LYS A 394 -31.17 4.75 5.82
CA LYS A 394 -32.09 5.21 6.85
C LYS A 394 -31.55 4.85 8.22
N HIS A 395 -31.57 5.80 9.14
CA HIS A 395 -31.14 5.56 10.52
C HIS A 395 -32.32 5.04 11.31
N LEU A 396 -32.15 3.86 11.91
CA LEU A 396 -33.07 3.29 12.87
C LEU A 396 -32.35 3.15 14.21
N GLU A 397 -33.09 2.83 15.27
CA GLU A 397 -32.50 2.59 16.58
C GLU A 397 -31.46 1.45 16.51
N GLY A 398 -30.21 1.75 16.89
CA GLY A 398 -29.11 0.79 16.93
C GLY A 398 -28.61 0.26 15.58
N LYS A 399 -29.00 0.87 14.45
CA LYS A 399 -28.55 0.42 13.11
C LYS A 399 -28.72 1.44 12.00
N ARG A 400 -28.14 1.13 10.84
CA ARG A 400 -28.33 1.81 9.56
C ARG A 400 -28.85 0.80 8.54
N VAL A 401 -29.91 1.14 7.81
CA VAL A 401 -30.50 0.25 6.80
C VAL A 401 -30.27 0.84 5.43
N ALA A 402 -29.62 0.09 4.54
CA ALA A 402 -29.46 0.46 3.14
C ALA A 402 -30.84 0.63 2.48
N ILE A 403 -31.01 1.71 1.72
CA ILE A 403 -32.25 2.02 0.99
C ILE A 403 -31.92 2.44 -0.45
N SER A 404 -32.90 2.30 -1.34
CA SER A 404 -32.77 2.75 -2.72
C SER A 404 -32.89 4.27 -2.80
N PRO A 405 -32.35 4.91 -3.87
CA PRO A 405 -32.47 6.36 -4.06
C PRO A 405 -33.92 6.87 -4.05
N ASP A 406 -34.86 6.06 -4.56
CA ASP A 406 -36.29 6.39 -4.62
C ASP A 406 -36.96 6.46 -3.23
N ASP A 407 -36.37 5.82 -2.22
CA ASP A 407 -36.85 5.83 -0.84
C ASP A 407 -36.30 7.00 -0.01
N VAL A 408 -35.41 7.81 -0.58
CA VAL A 408 -34.83 8.98 0.08
C VAL A 408 -35.79 10.17 -0.03
N PRO A 409 -36.29 10.74 1.08
CA PRO A 409 -37.19 11.89 1.00
C PRO A 409 -36.50 13.09 0.34
N LYS A 410 -37.10 13.65 -0.72
CA LYS A 410 -36.50 14.70 -1.55
C LYS A 410 -36.13 15.95 -0.76
N GLU A 411 -36.90 16.26 0.29
CA GLU A 411 -36.68 17.37 1.21
C GLU A 411 -35.42 17.22 2.06
N THR A 412 -34.81 16.03 2.14
CA THR A 412 -33.49 15.85 2.78
C THR A 412 -32.37 16.52 2.00
N GLY A 413 -32.52 16.70 0.68
CA GLY A 413 -31.49 17.24 -0.22
C GLY A 413 -30.31 16.28 -0.48
N LEU A 414 -30.33 15.05 0.06
CA LEU A 414 -29.23 14.10 -0.07
C LEU A 414 -28.97 13.67 -1.52
N LEU A 415 -30.02 13.53 -2.33
CA LEU A 415 -29.89 13.11 -3.73
C LEU A 415 -28.96 14.05 -4.52
N SER A 416 -29.04 15.36 -4.29
CA SER A 416 -28.20 16.39 -4.93
C SER A 416 -26.92 16.74 -4.17
N ALA A 417 -26.74 16.23 -2.95
CA ALA A 417 -25.60 16.58 -2.11
C ALA A 417 -24.27 16.09 -2.71
N LYS A 418 -23.25 16.95 -2.64
CA LYS A 418 -21.89 16.68 -3.16
C LYS A 418 -20.91 16.59 -2.00
N PHE A 419 -19.90 15.73 -2.16
CA PHE A 419 -18.81 15.60 -1.20
C PHE A 419 -17.69 16.60 -1.51
N LEU A 420 -16.95 16.97 -0.47
CA LEU A 420 -15.78 17.81 -0.60
C LEU A 420 -14.67 17.08 -1.36
N LEU A 421 -14.02 17.81 -2.26
CA LEU A 421 -12.86 17.32 -3.01
C LEU A 421 -11.59 17.50 -2.19
N ALA A 422 -10.65 16.59 -2.40
CA ALA A 422 -9.29 16.74 -1.90
C ALA A 422 -8.58 17.83 -2.70
N GLU A 423 -7.80 18.63 -2.00
CA GLU A 423 -6.87 19.59 -2.58
C GLU A 423 -5.45 19.01 -2.49
N PRO A 424 -4.52 19.42 -3.36
CA PRO A 424 -3.10 19.08 -3.20
C PRO A 424 -2.63 19.43 -1.79
N GLY A 425 -1.99 18.48 -1.12
CA GLY A 425 -1.43 18.66 0.21
C GLY A 425 -0.04 19.32 0.20
N GLU A 426 0.52 19.45 1.39
CA GLU A 426 1.89 19.94 1.61
C GLU A 426 2.93 19.08 0.87
N PRO A 427 4.05 19.68 0.43
CA PRO A 427 5.10 18.97 -0.28
C PRO A 427 5.86 18.01 0.64
N PHE A 428 6.30 16.88 0.08
CA PHE A 428 7.27 16.01 0.73
C PHE A 428 8.69 16.54 0.53
N THR A 429 9.49 16.64 1.59
CA THR A 429 10.85 17.20 1.54
C THR A 429 11.87 16.33 2.29
N SER A 430 13.04 16.13 1.67
CA SER A 430 14.20 15.54 2.34
C SER A 430 15.00 16.60 3.11
N PRO A 431 15.56 16.30 4.29
CA PRO A 431 16.46 17.19 5.03
C PRO A 431 17.71 17.59 4.22
N PRO A 432 18.24 18.81 4.38
CA PRO A 432 19.47 19.27 3.72
C PRO A 432 20.77 18.80 4.44
N THR A 433 20.67 17.88 5.41
CA THR A 433 21.73 17.46 6.32
C THR A 433 21.64 15.96 6.59
N GLY A 434 22.62 15.41 7.31
CA GLY A 434 22.62 14.00 7.74
C GLY A 434 22.79 13.05 6.57
N SER A 435 22.10 11.92 6.64
CA SER A 435 22.17 10.80 5.70
C SER A 435 21.82 11.17 4.26
N TRP A 436 21.11 12.28 4.06
CA TRP A 436 20.74 12.80 2.74
C TRP A 436 21.87 13.56 2.03
N LYS A 437 22.80 14.13 2.79
CA LYS A 437 23.86 15.01 2.27
C LYS A 437 25.24 14.36 2.21
N GLU A 438 25.58 13.50 3.17
CA GLU A 438 26.89 12.86 3.26
C GLU A 438 26.69 11.33 3.34
N PRO A 439 27.21 10.53 2.41
CA PRO A 439 28.08 10.91 1.27
C PRO A 439 27.37 11.67 0.14
N GLY A 440 26.03 11.65 0.12
CA GLY A 440 25.21 12.45 -0.79
C GLY A 440 25.04 11.83 -2.19
N ALA A 441 24.31 12.56 -3.04
CA ALA A 441 24.03 12.12 -4.40
C ALA A 441 25.25 12.29 -5.33
N ALA A 442 25.40 11.34 -6.26
CA ALA A 442 26.41 11.41 -7.32
C ALA A 442 26.02 12.38 -8.46
N ALA A 443 24.72 12.53 -8.74
CA ALA A 443 24.21 13.45 -9.75
C ALA A 443 22.79 13.93 -9.45
N GLY A 444 22.43 15.12 -9.96
CA GLY A 444 21.13 15.75 -9.78
C GLY A 444 21.23 17.16 -9.19
N PRO A 445 20.08 17.78 -8.84
CA PRO A 445 18.74 17.23 -8.95
C PRO A 445 18.20 17.19 -10.40
N TYR A 446 17.29 16.25 -10.65
CA TYR A 446 16.46 16.12 -11.85
C TYR A 446 14.98 16.26 -11.46
N SER A 447 14.09 16.49 -12.42
CA SER A 447 12.65 16.54 -12.13
C SER A 447 11.78 15.98 -13.24
N VAL A 448 10.65 15.39 -12.86
CA VAL A 448 9.55 14.94 -13.74
C VAL A 448 8.21 15.36 -13.16
N THR A 449 7.19 15.50 -14.02
CA THR A 449 5.80 15.70 -13.60
C THR A 449 5.04 14.40 -13.82
N LEU A 450 4.42 13.89 -12.76
CA LEU A 450 3.62 12.68 -12.78
C LEU A 450 2.18 12.97 -13.24
N GLY A 451 1.47 11.93 -13.66
CA GLY A 451 0.07 11.95 -14.09
C GLY A 451 -0.93 12.27 -12.98
N ASP A 452 -0.47 12.30 -11.72
CA ASP A 452 -1.23 12.82 -10.57
C ASP A 452 -1.06 14.33 -10.35
N SER A 453 -0.37 15.01 -11.28
CA SER A 453 -0.06 16.44 -11.25
C SER A 453 0.87 16.88 -10.13
N SER A 454 1.62 15.94 -9.55
CA SER A 454 2.77 16.27 -8.71
C SER A 454 4.06 16.38 -9.55
N LYS A 455 4.94 17.29 -9.13
CA LYS A 455 6.32 17.36 -9.61
C LYS A 455 7.21 16.61 -8.62
N VAL A 456 7.97 15.66 -9.12
CA VAL A 456 8.95 14.89 -8.36
C VAL A 456 10.34 15.39 -8.72
N THR A 457 11.13 15.72 -7.70
CA THR A 457 12.56 16.02 -7.80
C THR A 457 13.34 14.85 -7.21
N TYR A 458 14.38 14.40 -7.92
CA TYR A 458 15.17 13.23 -7.54
C TYR A 458 16.64 13.40 -7.90
N SER A 459 17.49 12.62 -7.24
CA SER A 459 18.94 12.59 -7.47
C SER A 459 19.44 11.14 -7.54
N TRP A 460 20.55 10.91 -8.22
CA TRP A 460 21.14 9.58 -8.35
C TRP A 460 22.14 9.34 -7.24
N TYR A 461 21.92 8.29 -6.47
CA TYR A 461 22.83 7.83 -5.43
C TYR A 461 23.51 6.56 -5.89
N ARG A 462 24.79 6.40 -5.57
CA ARG A 462 25.41 5.07 -5.57
C ARG A 462 24.61 4.22 -4.58
N PHE A 463 24.39 2.94 -4.90
CA PHE A 463 23.42 2.13 -4.18
C PHE A 463 23.67 2.12 -2.66
N VAL A 464 24.92 1.93 -2.22
CA VAL A 464 25.28 1.93 -0.78
C VAL A 464 25.39 3.32 -0.14
N ASP A 465 25.31 4.37 -0.95
CA ASP A 465 25.33 5.77 -0.52
C ASP A 465 23.92 6.32 -0.30
N GLN A 466 22.88 5.52 -0.55
CA GLN A 466 21.51 5.87 -0.20
C GLN A 466 21.40 6.27 1.29
N PRO A 467 20.51 7.23 1.62
CA PRO A 467 20.33 7.68 3.00
C PRO A 467 20.05 6.53 3.99
N SER A 468 19.30 5.51 3.54
CA SER A 468 18.91 4.36 4.36
C SER A 468 20.09 3.56 4.93
N PHE A 469 21.25 3.54 4.27
CA PHE A 469 22.41 2.78 4.74
C PHE A 469 23.28 3.54 5.75
N GLN A 470 23.17 4.87 5.81
CA GLN A 470 24.12 5.68 6.60
C GLN A 470 23.91 5.56 8.11
N GLN A 471 22.75 5.05 8.53
CA GLN A 471 22.44 4.79 9.95
C GLN A 471 23.18 3.56 10.51
N TYR A 472 23.80 2.73 9.66
CA TYR A 472 24.45 1.48 10.07
C TYR A 472 25.97 1.58 10.03
N ASP A 473 26.62 1.05 11.07
CA ASP A 473 28.08 0.99 11.19
C ASP A 473 28.67 -0.16 10.36
N TRP A 474 28.38 -0.15 9.05
CA TRP A 474 28.93 -1.11 8.11
C TRP A 474 30.33 -0.72 7.69
N ASN A 475 31.27 -1.67 7.79
CA ASN A 475 32.62 -1.49 7.28
C ASN A 475 32.63 -1.36 5.74
N GLN A 476 33.76 -0.88 5.21
CA GLN A 476 33.90 -0.64 3.77
C GLN A 476 33.75 -1.93 2.95
N GLU A 477 34.25 -3.06 3.44
CA GLU A 477 34.16 -4.36 2.76
C GLU A 477 32.70 -4.77 2.53
N LYS A 478 31.86 -4.75 3.58
CA LYS A 478 30.43 -5.07 3.49
C LYS A 478 29.69 -4.16 2.51
N ARG A 479 30.01 -2.85 2.52
CA ARG A 479 29.42 -1.88 1.57
C ARG A 479 29.82 -2.20 0.13
N GLU A 480 31.10 -2.46 -0.12
CA GLU A 480 31.60 -2.76 -1.47
C GLU A 480 31.09 -4.12 -2.00
N GLU A 481 30.96 -5.13 -1.14
CA GLU A 481 30.33 -6.40 -1.51
C GLU A 481 28.87 -6.22 -1.95
N LEU A 482 28.08 -5.48 -1.18
CA LEU A 482 26.69 -5.20 -1.52
C LEU A 482 26.60 -4.39 -2.82
N GLN A 483 27.41 -3.34 -2.95
CA GLN A 483 27.47 -2.52 -4.15
C GLN A 483 27.78 -3.39 -5.39
N SER A 484 28.86 -4.18 -5.35
CA SER A 484 29.25 -5.04 -6.46
C SER A 484 28.15 -6.05 -6.83
N PHE A 485 27.44 -6.57 -5.83
CA PHE A 485 26.35 -7.50 -6.08
C PHE A 485 25.14 -6.81 -6.71
N VAL A 486 24.77 -5.61 -6.28
CA VAL A 486 23.71 -4.81 -6.91
C VAL A 486 24.07 -4.46 -8.36
N GLU A 487 25.33 -4.17 -8.66
CA GLU A 487 25.78 -3.97 -10.04
C GLU A 487 25.53 -5.20 -10.91
N LYS A 488 25.73 -6.42 -10.38
CA LYS A 488 25.39 -7.67 -11.08
C LYS A 488 23.89 -7.78 -11.33
N ILE A 489 23.05 -7.39 -10.36
CA ILE A 489 21.59 -7.35 -10.50
C ILE A 489 21.20 -6.38 -11.61
N HIS A 490 21.65 -5.12 -11.58
CA HIS A 490 21.30 -4.10 -12.58
C HIS A 490 21.70 -4.51 -14.00
N ARG A 491 22.78 -5.29 -14.17
CA ARG A 491 23.20 -5.82 -15.49
C ARG A 491 22.36 -7.00 -15.96
N SER A 492 21.84 -7.82 -15.05
CA SER A 492 21.29 -9.15 -15.37
C SER A 492 19.75 -9.20 -15.33
N TRP A 493 19.14 -8.28 -14.59
CA TRP A 493 17.71 -8.25 -14.30
C TRP A 493 17.05 -7.06 -15.03
N PRO A 494 16.51 -7.26 -16.24
CA PRO A 494 15.83 -6.21 -16.98
C PRO A 494 14.43 -5.94 -16.43
N ILE A 495 13.82 -4.83 -16.82
CA ILE A 495 12.51 -4.38 -16.32
C ILE A 495 11.31 -4.98 -17.07
N ASP A 496 11.51 -5.92 -18.00
CA ASP A 496 10.48 -6.48 -18.88
C ASP A 496 10.40 -8.02 -18.82
N ARG A 497 11.21 -8.64 -17.97
CA ARG A 497 11.19 -10.10 -17.74
C ARG A 497 10.02 -10.49 -16.83
N ASN A 498 9.39 -11.63 -17.11
CA ASN A 498 8.44 -12.24 -16.17
C ASN A 498 9.20 -12.88 -15.00
N TYR A 499 9.37 -12.13 -13.90
CA TYR A 499 9.93 -12.63 -12.64
C TYR A 499 8.91 -13.50 -11.89
N MET A 500 7.68 -13.00 -11.78
CA MET A 500 6.50 -13.74 -11.36
C MET A 500 5.88 -14.46 -12.56
N PRO A 501 5.14 -15.57 -12.36
CA PRO A 501 4.23 -16.07 -13.38
C PRO A 501 3.30 -14.95 -13.86
N PRO A 502 3.02 -14.83 -15.18
CA PRO A 502 1.98 -13.92 -15.68
C PRO A 502 0.63 -14.18 -15.01
N PRO A 503 -0.29 -13.19 -14.94
CA PRO A 503 -1.61 -13.41 -14.37
C PRO A 503 -2.35 -14.48 -15.17
N THR A 504 -3.08 -15.36 -14.48
CA THR A 504 -3.82 -16.45 -15.13
C THR A 504 -4.87 -15.92 -16.10
N THR A 505 -5.51 -14.80 -15.76
CA THR A 505 -6.49 -14.12 -16.61
C THR A 505 -6.35 -12.60 -16.59
N GLY A 506 -6.99 -11.95 -17.56
CA GLY A 506 -7.06 -10.49 -17.62
C GLY A 506 -5.77 -9.83 -18.11
N GLU A 507 -5.76 -8.50 -18.05
CA GLU A 507 -4.64 -7.68 -18.52
C GLU A 507 -3.91 -7.02 -17.36
N LEU A 508 -2.61 -6.79 -17.53
CA LEU A 508 -1.83 -6.00 -16.59
C LEU A 508 -2.15 -4.51 -16.70
N VAL A 509 -2.19 -3.82 -15.57
CA VAL A 509 -2.29 -2.36 -15.50
C VAL A 509 -0.97 -1.71 -15.93
N THR A 510 -1.03 -0.48 -16.44
CA THR A 510 0.14 0.32 -16.80
C THR A 510 0.42 1.36 -15.72
N LEU A 511 1.66 1.40 -15.22
CA LEU A 511 2.12 2.47 -14.33
C LEU A 511 2.26 3.78 -15.12
N ASP A 512 2.16 4.91 -14.44
CA ASP A 512 2.44 6.20 -15.05
C ASP A 512 3.83 6.21 -15.73
N PRO A 513 3.92 6.47 -17.05
CA PRO A 513 5.18 6.50 -17.78
C PRO A 513 6.21 7.49 -17.21
N ALA A 514 5.76 8.55 -16.53
CA ALA A 514 6.65 9.54 -15.92
C ALA A 514 7.43 9.02 -14.70
N LEU A 515 7.05 7.86 -14.15
CA LEU A 515 7.83 7.18 -13.10
C LEU A 515 9.12 6.56 -13.63
N PHE A 516 9.23 6.34 -14.95
CA PHE A 516 10.40 5.69 -15.54
C PHE A 516 11.44 6.73 -15.96
N VAL A 517 12.64 6.61 -15.38
CA VAL A 517 13.74 7.53 -15.62
C VAL A 517 14.91 6.83 -16.29
N THR A 518 15.62 7.58 -17.13
CA THR A 518 16.84 7.10 -17.78
C THR A 518 18.05 7.43 -16.91
N PRO A 519 18.89 6.46 -16.55
CA PRO A 519 20.15 6.74 -15.88
C PRO A 519 21.04 7.68 -16.70
N PRO A 520 21.68 8.69 -16.08
CA PRO A 520 22.74 9.47 -16.71
C PRO A 520 23.90 8.58 -17.17
N GLU A 521 24.68 9.09 -18.12
CA GLU A 521 25.89 8.40 -18.60
C GLU A 521 26.83 8.07 -17.43
N GLY A 522 27.24 6.81 -17.33
CA GLY A 522 28.12 6.31 -16.28
C GLY A 522 27.40 5.88 -14.99
N LEU A 523 26.08 6.11 -14.88
CA LEU A 523 25.26 5.75 -13.71
C LEU A 523 24.26 4.62 -14.03
N GLU A 524 24.41 3.93 -15.17
CA GLU A 524 23.47 2.90 -15.61
C GLU A 524 23.46 1.67 -14.69
N VAL A 525 24.53 1.44 -13.93
CA VAL A 525 24.72 0.25 -13.11
C VAL A 525 25.26 0.65 -11.74
N GLY A 526 24.69 0.11 -10.66
CA GLY A 526 25.10 0.42 -9.28
C GLY A 526 24.58 1.73 -8.70
N TYR A 527 23.74 2.48 -9.43
CA TYR A 527 23.11 3.72 -8.96
C TYR A 527 21.59 3.62 -9.04
N VAL A 528 20.90 4.36 -8.17
CA VAL A 528 19.44 4.40 -8.10
C VAL A 528 18.92 5.84 -7.97
N PRO A 529 17.75 6.16 -8.57
CA PRO A 529 17.15 7.49 -8.47
C PRO A 529 16.32 7.63 -7.20
N ILE A 530 16.81 8.40 -6.24
CA ILE A 530 16.12 8.67 -4.96
C ILE A 530 15.38 9.99 -5.03
N VAL A 531 14.08 9.95 -4.73
CA VAL A 531 13.25 11.15 -4.62
C VAL A 531 13.71 11.98 -3.42
N THR A 532 13.79 13.29 -3.58
CA THR A 532 14.19 14.25 -2.53
C THR A 532 13.13 15.32 -2.27
N LEU A 533 12.23 15.55 -3.24
CA LEU A 533 11.09 16.45 -3.09
C LEU A 533 9.93 15.97 -3.97
N GLN A 534 8.71 16.06 -3.45
CA GLN A 534 7.48 15.93 -4.25
C GLN A 534 6.49 17.02 -3.87
N GLU A 535 6.09 17.83 -4.85
CA GLU A 535 5.23 19.00 -4.65
C GLU A 535 4.14 19.08 -5.73
N SER A 536 3.16 19.96 -5.53
CA SER A 536 2.15 20.21 -6.57
C SER A 536 2.80 20.86 -7.80
N ALA A 537 2.51 20.37 -9.01
CA ALA A 537 2.94 21.00 -10.26
C ALA A 537 2.01 22.17 -10.69
N GLY A 538 0.99 22.49 -9.89
CA GLY A 538 -0.09 23.42 -10.24
C GLY A 538 -1.39 22.71 -10.65
N PRO A 539 -2.49 23.46 -10.86
CA PRO A 539 -3.74 22.88 -11.32
C PRO A 539 -3.64 22.34 -12.75
N LEU A 540 -4.37 21.25 -13.03
CA LEU A 540 -4.64 20.74 -14.38
C LEU A 540 -5.49 21.68 -15.22
#